data_AF-A0A845K118-F1
#
_entry.id   AF-A0A845K118-F1
#
_cell.length_a   1.000
_cell.length_b   1.000
_cell.length_c   1.000
_cell.angle_alpha   90.00
_cell.angle_beta   90.00
_cell.angle_gamma   90.00
#
_symmetry.space_group_name_H-M   'P 1'
#
loop_
_entity.id
_entity.type
_entity.pdbx_description
1 polymer ?
#
loop_
_entity_poly.entity_id
_entity_poly.type
_entity_poly.pdbx_seq_one_letter_code
_entity_poly.pdbx_strand_id
1 'polypeptide(L)' 'MKKVGKQLQPFLQVEESVVSRLVGKYLDKQGAQKLFHYMFGKSGCKAEPRTWEQLSRKRHR' A
#
# COMPACT_ATOMS: atom_id res chain seq x y z
N MET A 1 -15.42 -14.83 -3.75
CA MET A 1 -14.79 -13.50 -3.46
C MET A 1 -13.62 -13.52 -2.44
N LYS A 2 -12.99 -14.66 -2.11
CA LYS A 2 -11.95 -14.70 -1.03
C LYS A 2 -10.53 -14.27 -1.44
N LYS A 3 -10.21 -14.28 -2.74
CA LYS A 3 -8.83 -14.08 -3.24
C LYS A 3 -8.42 -12.60 -3.26
N VAL A 4 -9.31 -11.73 -3.71
CA VAL A 4 -9.05 -10.28 -3.82
C VAL A 4 -8.87 -9.66 -2.42
N GLY A 5 -9.72 -10.02 -1.45
CA GLY A 5 -9.57 -9.55 -0.07
C GLY A 5 -8.21 -9.94 0.55
N LYS A 6 -7.78 -11.19 0.37
CA LYS A 6 -6.45 -11.65 0.85
C LYS A 6 -5.29 -10.94 0.15
N GLN A 7 -5.46 -10.57 -1.12
CA GLN A 7 -4.43 -9.88 -1.89
C GLN A 7 -4.30 -8.40 -1.51
N LEU A 8 -5.43 -7.75 -1.15
CA LEU A 8 -5.46 -6.34 -0.74
C LEU A 8 -5.11 -6.13 0.73
N GLN A 9 -5.26 -7.16 1.57
CA GLN A 9 -5.03 -7.09 3.01
C GLN A 9 -3.68 -6.46 3.41
N PRO A 10 -2.53 -6.79 2.77
CA PRO A 10 -1.25 -6.16 3.12
C PRO A 10 -1.24 -4.64 2.88
N PHE A 11 -1.94 -4.18 1.84
CA PHE A 11 -2.00 -2.75 1.52
C PHE A 11 -2.87 -2.00 2.52
N LEU A 12 -4.01 -2.59 2.90
CA LEU A 12 -4.89 -2.03 3.93
C LEU A 12 -4.20 -1.96 5.30
N GLN A 13 -3.41 -2.97 5.65
CA GLN A 13 -2.62 -2.97 6.89
C GLN A 13 -1.55 -1.87 6.92
N VAL A 14 -0.89 -1.62 5.78
CA VAL A 14 0.08 -0.53 5.66
C VAL A 14 -0.59 0.83 5.78
N GLU A 15 -1.71 1.03 5.07
CA GLU A 15 -2.49 2.26 5.16
C GLU A 15 -2.92 2.53 6.60
N GLU A 16 -3.51 1.53 7.27
CA GLU A 16 -3.99 1.66 8.64
C GLU A 16 -2.85 1.94 9.62
N SER A 17 -1.70 1.29 9.47
CA SER A 17 -0.51 1.53 10.30
C SER A 17 0.03 2.95 10.15
N VAL A 18 0.13 3.45 8.91
CA VAL A 18 0.65 4.79 8.63
C VAL A 18 -0.35 5.86 9.05
N VAL A 19 -1.63 5.70 8.72
CA VAL A 19 -2.69 6.62 9.14
C VAL A 19 -2.77 6.69 10.67
N SER A 20 -2.68 5.56 11.38
CA SER A 20 -2.69 5.55 12.86
C SER A 20 -1.50 6.28 13.47
N ARG A 21 -0.35 6.29 12.80
CA ARG A 21 0.84 7.06 13.22
C ARG A 21 0.71 8.56 12.95
N LEU A 22 -0.02 8.92 11.90
CA LEU A 22 -0.24 10.31 11.51
C LEU A 22 -1.34 10.98 12.33
N VAL A 23 -2.36 10.20 12.73
CA VAL A 23 -3.44 10.68 13.61
C VAL A 23 -2.85 11.07 14.95
N GLY A 24 -3.13 12.30 15.36
CA GLY A 24 -2.62 12.87 16.59
C GLY A 24 -3.42 14.10 17.00
N LYS A 25 -2.89 14.88 17.94
CA LYS A 25 -3.61 16.04 18.53
C LYS A 25 -4.06 17.09 17.49
N TYR A 26 -3.38 17.18 16.35
CA TYR A 26 -3.60 18.20 15.32
C TYR A 26 -4.07 17.65 13.99
N LEU A 27 -4.20 16.32 13.86
CA LEU A 27 -4.53 15.67 12.60
C LEU A 27 -5.62 14.63 12.83
N ASP A 28 -6.77 14.87 12.21
CA ASP A 28 -7.89 13.95 12.21
C ASP A 28 -7.66 12.78 11.25
N LYS A 29 -8.50 11.75 11.36
CA LYS A 29 -8.37 10.54 10.53
C LYS A 29 -8.49 10.85 9.03
N GLN A 30 -9.37 11.77 8.64
CA GLN A 30 -9.55 12.14 7.23
C GLN A 30 -8.35 12.93 6.69
N GLY A 31 -7.80 13.86 7.48
CA GLY A 31 -6.58 14.58 7.14
C GLY A 31 -5.38 13.65 7.00
N ALA A 32 -5.23 12.69 7.92
CA ALA A 32 -4.18 11.68 7.87
C ALA A 32 -4.27 10.81 6.60
N GLN A 33 -5.47 10.40 6.19
CA GLN A 33 -5.68 9.67 4.93
C GLN A 33 -5.33 10.49 3.69
N LYS A 34 -5.74 11.78 3.65
CA LYS A 34 -5.36 12.67 2.55
C LYS A 34 -3.85 12.85 2.44
N LEU A 35 -3.17 13.00 3.58
CA LEU A 35 -1.71 13.10 3.63
C LEU A 35 -1.04 11.80 3.17
N PHE A 36 -1.54 10.65 3.62
CA PHE A 36 -1.08 9.34 3.16
C PHE A 36 -1.16 9.21 1.64
N HIS A 37 -2.30 9.51 1.03
CA HIS A 37 -2.47 9.47 -0.42
C HIS A 37 -1.54 10.44 -1.16
N TYR A 38 -1.33 11.64 -0.61
CA TYR A 38 -0.40 12.61 -1.18
C TYR A 38 1.05 12.09 -1.18
N MET A 39 1.52 11.55 -0.05
CA MET A 39 2.86 10.97 0.07
C MET A 39 3.04 9.75 -0.84
N PHE A 40 2.05 8.85 -0.87
CA PHE A 40 2.08 7.64 -1.69
C PHE A 40 2.00 7.95 -3.20
N GLY A 41 1.21 8.94 -3.58
CA GLY A 41 1.10 9.38 -4.98
C GLY A 41 2.39 10.02 -5.51
N LYS A 42 3.22 10.57 -4.62
CA LYS A 42 4.53 11.16 -4.96
C LYS A 42 5.70 10.18 -4.87
N SER A 43 5.51 9.01 -4.26
CA SER A 43 6.66 8.14 -3.97
C SER A 43 7.31 7.55 -5.21
N GLY A 44 6.65 7.55 -6.38
CA GLY A 44 7.24 7.27 -7.71
C GLY A 44 7.92 5.91 -7.92
N CYS A 45 8.15 5.16 -6.85
CA CYS A 45 8.92 3.94 -6.81
C CYS A 45 7.98 2.76 -7.03
N LYS A 46 8.25 2.01 -8.09
CA LYS A 46 7.65 0.69 -8.26
C LYS A 46 8.26 -0.24 -7.21
N ALA A 47 7.43 -0.99 -6.52
CA ALA A 47 7.91 -2.07 -5.66
C ALA A 47 8.69 -3.07 -6.51
N GLU A 48 9.80 -3.60 -5.98
CA GLU A 48 10.55 -4.63 -6.67
C GLU A 48 9.67 -5.87 -6.90
N PRO A 49 9.73 -6.48 -8.10
CA PRO A 49 8.94 -7.65 -8.40
C PRO A 49 9.37 -8.82 -7.51
N ARG A 50 8.40 -9.52 -6.92
CA ARG A 50 8.65 -10.69 -6.07
C ARG A 50 9.23 -11.83 -6.90
N THR A 51 9.96 -12.74 -6.25
CA THR A 51 10.62 -13.88 -6.92
C THR A 51 9.66 -14.70 -7.78
N TRP A 52 8.41 -14.92 -7.32
CA TRP A 52 7.40 -15.65 -8.11
C TRP A 52 6.87 -14.85 -9.31
N GLU A 53 6.79 -13.52 -9.21
CA GLU A 53 6.41 -12.64 -10.33
C GLU A 53 7.50 -12.64 -11.40
N GLN A 54 8.77 -12.64 -10.97
CA GLN A 54 9.91 -12.76 -11.87
C GLN A 54 9.95 -14.12 -12.58
N LEU A 55 9.71 -15.22 -11.86
CA LEU A 55 9.66 -16.58 -12.42
C LEU A 55 8.54 -16.72 -13.46
N SER A 56 7.36 -16.16 -13.18
CA SER A 56 6.23 -16.13 -14.12
C SER A 56 6.59 -15.36 -15.40
N ARG A 57 7.16 -14.15 -15.26
CA ARG A 57 7.59 -13.32 -16.40
C ARG A 57 8.63 -14.02 -17.28
N LYS A 58 9.58 -14.76 -16.69
CA LYS A 58 10.58 -15.53 -17.44
C LYS A 58 9.97 -16.68 -18.26
N ARG A 59 8.86 -17.26 -17.83
CA ARG A 59 8.19 -18.38 -18.53
C ARG A 59 7.30 -17.96 -19.69
N HIS A 60 6.78 -16.73 -19.64
CA HIS A 60 5.90 -16.17 -20.67
C HIS A 60 6.64 -15.35 -21.74
N ARG A 61 7.96 -15.26 -21.62
CA ARG A 61 8.84 -14.58 -22.57
C ARG A 61 9.37 -15.61 -23.57
#